data_AF-A0A9D7WJ52-F1
#
_entry.id   AF-A0A9D7WJ52-F1
#
_cell.length_a   1.000
_cell.length_b   1.000
_cell.length_c   1.000
_cell.angle_alpha   90.00
_cell.angle_beta   90.00
_cell.angle_gamma   90.00
#
_symmetry.space_group_name_H-M   'P 1'
#
loop_
_entity.id
_entity.type
_entity.pdbx_description
1 polymer ?
#
loop_
_entity_poly.entity_id
_entity_poly.type
_entity_poly.pdbx_seq_one_letter_code
_entity_poly.pdbx_strand_id
1 'polypeptide(L)'
;MKVFISLVGFGVTIAGLFGLLWAFMPGFSKQFEPPKIIQVKAYLDNRCSVTSDAFVAKAPEQRRTAKFYDGVAIMRLPEGAKIQLAVSSAYPAFTYEDVPQVVAPTVTLIADCSVSPRLRSIFGSMQDRFKQ
;
A
#
# COMPACT_ATOMS: atom_id res chain seq x y z
N MET A 1 61.98 2.60 4.34
CA MET A 1 61.26 3.05 5.56
C MET A 1 60.18 4.09 5.30
N LYS A 2 60.42 5.20 4.58
CA LYS A 2 59.40 6.25 4.30
C LYS A 2 58.11 5.74 3.62
N VAL A 3 58.21 4.83 2.66
CA VAL A 3 57.05 4.27 1.92
C VAL A 3 56.14 3.45 2.85
N PHE A 4 56.72 2.67 3.75
CA PHE A 4 55.96 1.88 4.73
C PHE A 4 55.19 2.76 5.71
N ILE A 5 55.79 3.86 6.18
CA ILE A 5 55.13 4.81 7.10
C ILE A 5 53.95 5.51 6.40
N SER A 6 54.10 5.88 5.13
CA SER A 6 53.03 6.50 4.34
C SER A 6 51.85 5.55 4.10
N LEU A 7 52.11 4.26 3.88
CA LEU A 7 51.07 3.26 3.61
C LEU A 7 50.27 2.92 4.87
N VAL A 8 50.94 2.84 6.03
CA VAL A 8 50.30 2.66 7.33
C VAL A 8 49.46 3.90 7.69
N GLY A 9 49.99 5.11 7.47
CA GLY A 9 49.24 6.35 7.71
C GLY A 9 47.95 6.44 6.87
N PHE A 10 48.01 6.03 5.61
CA PHE A 10 46.84 6.01 4.73
C PHE A 10 45.80 4.96 5.15
N GLY A 11 46.24 3.81 5.66
CA GLY A 11 45.34 2.80 6.22
C GLY A 11 44.59 3.31 7.45
N VAL A 12 45.28 4.05 8.33
CA VAL A 12 44.68 4.64 9.54
C VAL A 12 43.68 5.75 9.19
N THR A 13 43.97 6.59 8.19
CA THR A 13 43.03 7.63 7.76
C THR A 13 41.77 7.05 7.13
N ILE A 14 41.90 6.01 6.29
CA ILE A 14 40.75 5.30 5.71
C ILE A 14 39.92 4.64 6.82
N ALA A 15 40.56 3.93 7.76
CA ALA A 15 39.86 3.29 8.88
C ALA A 15 39.15 4.31 9.78
N GLY A 16 39.78 5.45 10.04
CA GLY A 16 39.19 6.55 10.81
C GLY A 16 37.98 7.18 10.11
N LEU A 17 38.09 7.42 8.80
CA LEU A 17 36.97 7.92 7.98
C LEU A 17 35.81 6.91 7.94
N PHE A 18 36.10 5.62 7.82
CA PHE A 18 35.10 4.57 7.81
C PHE A 18 34.38 4.45 9.16
N GLY A 19 35.12 4.57 10.27
CA GLY A 19 34.56 4.61 11.62
C GLY A 19 33.66 5.82 11.87
N LEU A 20 34.07 7.00 11.38
CA LEU A 20 33.26 8.23 11.45
C LEU A 20 31.98 8.12 10.61
N LEU A 21 32.07 7.58 9.39
CA LEU A 21 30.90 7.32 8.53
C LEU A 21 29.93 6.34 9.18
N TRP A 22 30.43 5.29 9.82
CA TRP A 22 29.61 4.32 10.54
C TRP A 22 28.89 4.97 11.73
N ALA A 23 29.57 5.81 12.50
CA ALA A 23 28.98 6.55 13.61
C ALA A 23 27.89 7.54 13.14
N PHE A 24 28.02 8.08 11.93
CA PHE A 24 27.06 9.04 11.35
C PHE A 24 25.85 8.40 10.65
N MET A 25 25.82 7.07 10.45
CA MET A 25 24.70 6.36 9.85
C MET A 25 24.02 5.35 10.80
N PRO A 26 23.47 5.75 11.97
CA PRO A 26 22.84 4.82 12.91
C PRO A 26 21.46 4.27 12.46
N GLY A 27 21.04 4.45 11.20
CA GLY A 27 19.66 4.19 10.78
C GLY A 27 19.44 3.48 9.44
N PHE A 28 20.50 3.17 8.67
CA PHE A 28 20.30 2.63 7.32
C PHE A 28 19.60 1.26 7.31
N SER A 29 19.79 0.45 8.36
CA SER A 29 19.17 -0.88 8.48
C SER A 29 17.65 -0.83 8.66
N LYS A 30 17.11 0.22 9.30
CA LYS A 30 15.67 0.35 9.58
C LYS A 30 14.81 0.59 8.34
N GLN A 31 15.42 1.09 7.27
CA GLN A 31 14.73 1.34 6.01
C GLN A 31 14.49 0.07 5.16
N PHE A 32 15.14 -1.04 5.50
CA PHE A 32 15.01 -2.32 4.79
C PHE A 32 14.17 -3.36 5.56
N GLU A 33 13.57 -3.00 6.70
CA GLU A 33 12.65 -3.91 7.39
C GLU A 33 11.43 -4.15 6.45
N PRO A 34 11.21 -5.39 5.98
CA PRO A 34 10.14 -5.67 5.05
C PRO A 34 8.80 -5.36 5.73
N PRO A 35 7.86 -4.71 5.03
CA PRO A 35 6.57 -4.35 5.61
C PRO A 35 5.85 -5.60 6.11
N LYS A 36 5.33 -5.52 7.34
CA LYS A 36 4.65 -6.63 8.00
C LYS A 36 3.45 -7.08 7.16
N ILE A 37 3.37 -8.37 6.85
CA ILE A 37 2.24 -8.90 6.08
C ILE A 37 1.05 -9.12 7.01
N ILE A 38 -0.10 -8.55 6.65
CA ILE A 38 -1.37 -8.73 7.35
C ILE A 38 -2.37 -9.49 6.47
N GLN A 39 -3.28 -10.22 7.12
CA GLN A 39 -4.43 -10.83 6.45
C GLN A 39 -5.60 -9.85 6.47
N VAL A 40 -5.99 -9.37 5.31
CA VAL A 40 -7.08 -8.43 5.08
C VAL A 40 -8.34 -9.22 4.75
N LYS A 41 -9.40 -9.02 5.52
CA LYS A 41 -10.77 -9.46 5.19
C LYS A 41 -11.53 -8.27 4.63
N ALA A 42 -11.77 -8.28 3.32
CA ALA A 42 -12.55 -7.25 2.64
C ALA A 42 -13.98 -7.75 2.42
N TYR A 43 -14.96 -7.03 2.98
CA TYR A 43 -16.37 -7.27 2.76
C TYR A 43 -16.88 -6.41 1.60
N LEU A 44 -17.79 -6.95 0.80
CA LEU A 44 -18.45 -6.20 -0.28
C LEU A 44 -19.84 -5.76 0.17
N ASP A 45 -20.08 -4.45 0.19
CA ASP A 45 -21.43 -3.87 0.25
C ASP A 45 -21.82 -3.45 -1.17
N ASN A 46 -22.54 -4.32 -1.87
CA ASN A 46 -22.98 -4.05 -3.24
C ASN A 46 -24.34 -3.32 -3.24
N ARG A 47 -24.30 -2.01 -3.46
CA ARG A 47 -25.47 -1.14 -3.62
C ARG A 47 -25.81 -0.87 -5.08
N CYS A 48 -25.14 -1.55 -6.01
CA CYS A 48 -25.42 -1.44 -7.43
C CYS A 48 -26.42 -2.52 -7.86
N SER A 49 -27.18 -2.27 -8.93
CA SER A 49 -28.10 -3.26 -9.53
C SER A 49 -27.38 -4.36 -10.33
N VAL A 50 -26.06 -4.48 -10.22
CA VAL A 50 -25.23 -5.47 -10.90
C VAL A 50 -24.85 -6.61 -9.96
N THR A 51 -24.54 -7.78 -10.51
CA THR A 51 -24.15 -8.96 -9.72
C THR A 51 -22.85 -8.71 -8.96
N SER A 52 -22.75 -9.19 -7.71
CA SER A 52 -21.54 -9.07 -6.89
C SER A 52 -20.30 -9.72 -7.54
N ASP A 53 -20.48 -10.72 -8.39
CA ASP A 53 -19.41 -11.38 -9.17
C ASP A 53 -18.73 -10.46 -10.18
N ALA A 54 -19.35 -9.32 -10.48
CA ALA A 54 -18.76 -8.27 -11.30
C ALA A 54 -17.60 -7.56 -10.58
N PHE A 55 -17.49 -7.68 -9.26
CA PHE A 55 -16.48 -6.99 -8.47
C PHE A 55 -15.39 -7.93 -7.97
N VAL A 56 -14.18 -7.37 -7.83
CA VAL A 56 -13.02 -8.00 -7.22
C VAL A 56 -12.29 -7.00 -6.35
N ALA A 57 -11.69 -7.47 -5.26
CA ALA A 57 -10.75 -6.66 -4.49
C ALA A 57 -9.43 -6.59 -5.25
N LYS A 58 -8.87 -5.39 -5.45
CA LYS A 58 -7.61 -5.17 -6.14
C LYS A 58 -6.63 -4.42 -5.25
N ALA A 59 -5.40 -4.91 -5.21
CA ALA A 59 -4.26 -4.24 -4.61
C ALA A 59 -3.36 -3.71 -5.74
N PRO A 60 -3.47 -2.42 -6.12
CA PRO A 60 -2.83 -1.87 -7.32
C PRO A 60 -1.30 -1.95 -7.26
N GLU A 61 -0.70 -1.69 -6.10
CA GLU A 61 0.75 -1.69 -5.91
C GLU A 61 1.34 -3.10 -6.05
N GLN A 62 0.65 -4.11 -5.52
CA GLN A 62 1.09 -5.51 -5.60
C GLN A 62 0.60 -6.23 -6.86
N ARG A 63 -0.22 -5.56 -7.70
CA ARG A 63 -0.88 -6.12 -8.90
C ARG A 63 -1.63 -7.42 -8.63
N ARG A 64 -2.20 -7.56 -7.43
CA ARG A 64 -2.97 -8.74 -7.02
C ARG A 64 -4.45 -8.43 -6.98
N THR A 65 -5.26 -9.42 -7.33
CA THR A 65 -6.71 -9.37 -7.22
C THR A 65 -7.23 -10.57 -6.44
N ALA A 66 -8.37 -10.41 -5.76
CA ALA A 66 -9.08 -11.48 -5.09
C ALA A 66 -10.57 -11.37 -5.39
N LYS A 67 -11.20 -12.51 -5.68
CA LYS A 67 -12.64 -12.61 -5.86
C LYS A 67 -13.33 -12.58 -4.49
N PHE A 68 -14.54 -12.04 -4.46
CA PHE A 68 -15.42 -12.18 -3.32
C PHE A 68 -16.12 -13.53 -3.40
N TYR A 69 -16.02 -14.30 -2.33
CA TYR A 69 -16.83 -15.50 -2.12
C TYR A 69 -17.76 -15.21 -0.95
N ASP A 70 -19.07 -15.32 -1.17
CA ASP A 70 -20.09 -14.99 -0.17
C ASP A 70 -19.93 -13.56 0.40
N GLY A 71 -19.59 -12.60 -0.48
CA GLY A 71 -19.35 -11.21 -0.10
C GLY A 71 -18.01 -10.94 0.61
N VAL A 72 -17.13 -11.94 0.77
CA VAL A 72 -15.84 -11.79 1.46
C VAL A 72 -14.66 -12.12 0.53
N ALA A 73 -13.69 -11.21 0.45
CA ALA A 73 -12.41 -11.43 -0.18
C ALA A 73 -11.29 -11.43 0.88
N ILE A 74 -10.42 -12.44 0.82
CA ILE A 74 -9.29 -12.57 1.75
C ILE A 74 -7.99 -12.35 0.98
N MET A 75 -7.18 -11.40 1.43
CA MET A 75 -5.89 -11.08 0.80
C MET A 75 -4.77 -11.01 1.85
N ARG A 76 -3.55 -11.41 1.46
CA ARG A 76 -2.33 -11.17 2.25
C ARG A 76 -1.58 -10.00 1.64
N LEU A 77 -1.58 -8.86 2.34
CA LEU A 77 -1.02 -7.60 1.87
C LEU A 77 -0.07 -7.03 2.91
N PRO A 78 0.97 -6.28 2.50
CA PRO A 78 1.80 -5.55 3.43
C PRO A 78 0.98 -4.46 4.14
N GLU A 79 1.29 -4.23 5.41
CA GLU A 79 0.73 -3.14 6.21
C GLU A 79 0.99 -1.79 5.51
N GLY A 80 -0.02 -0.93 5.44
CA GLY A 80 0.04 0.34 4.72
C GLY A 80 -0.18 0.26 3.20
N ALA A 81 -0.32 -0.94 2.62
CA ALA A 81 -0.72 -1.09 1.21
C ALA A 81 -2.11 -0.49 0.94
N LYS A 82 -2.43 -0.30 -0.34
CA LYS A 82 -3.75 0.17 -0.76
C LYS A 82 -4.59 -0.96 -1.32
N ILE A 83 -5.88 -0.94 -1.02
CA ILE A 83 -6.90 -1.84 -1.56
C ILE A 83 -8.05 -1.00 -2.12
N GLN A 84 -8.60 -1.46 -3.23
CA GLN A 84 -9.74 -0.81 -3.89
C GLN A 84 -10.68 -1.86 -4.46
N LEU A 85 -11.93 -1.48 -4.67
CA LEU A 85 -12.82 -2.27 -5.50
C LEU A 85 -12.47 -2.08 -6.98
N ALA A 86 -12.52 -3.17 -7.74
CA ALA A 86 -12.30 -3.16 -9.18
C ALA A 86 -13.30 -4.09 -9.87
N VAL A 87 -13.44 -3.95 -11.19
CA VAL A 87 -14.27 -4.85 -11.99
C VAL A 87 -13.51 -6.12 -12.33
N SER A 88 -14.19 -7.25 -12.23
CA SER A 88 -13.70 -8.56 -12.64
C SER A 88 -13.44 -8.60 -14.14
N SER A 89 -12.36 -9.25 -14.57
CA SER A 89 -12.03 -9.42 -16.00
C SER A 89 -13.09 -10.21 -16.78
N ALA A 90 -14.00 -10.90 -16.10
CA ALA A 90 -15.15 -11.58 -16.71
C ALA A 90 -16.20 -10.59 -17.26
N TYR A 91 -16.18 -9.33 -16.83
CA TYR A 91 -17.17 -8.31 -17.20
C TYR A 91 -16.50 -7.06 -17.79
N PRO A 92 -15.85 -7.15 -18.97
CA PRO A 92 -15.07 -6.06 -19.55
C PRO A 92 -15.90 -4.84 -20.00
N ALA A 93 -17.22 -5.00 -20.18
CA ALA A 93 -18.12 -3.93 -20.58
C ALA A 93 -18.49 -2.97 -19.43
N PHE A 94 -18.14 -3.31 -18.19
CA PHE A 94 -18.43 -2.49 -17.01
C PHE A 94 -17.12 -1.88 -16.48
N THR A 95 -17.14 -0.58 -16.22
CA THR A 95 -15.99 0.12 -15.62
C THR A 95 -16.43 0.74 -14.30
N TYR A 96 -15.69 0.44 -13.24
CA TYR A 96 -15.89 0.99 -11.90
C TYR A 96 -14.55 1.50 -11.38
N GLU A 97 -14.47 2.81 -11.14
CA GLU A 97 -13.29 3.46 -10.58
C GLU A 97 -13.55 3.78 -9.10
N ASP A 98 -13.02 2.95 -8.22
CA ASP A 98 -13.04 3.19 -6.78
C ASP A 98 -11.81 3.97 -6.31
N VAL A 99 -11.94 4.64 -5.16
CA VAL A 99 -10.82 5.35 -4.53
C VAL A 99 -10.01 4.35 -3.70
N PRO A 100 -8.68 4.26 -3.89
CA PRO A 100 -7.84 3.38 -3.09
C PRO A 100 -7.86 3.75 -1.61
N GLN A 101 -8.13 2.77 -0.75
CA GLN A 101 -8.15 2.91 0.70
C GLN A 101 -6.96 2.16 1.31
N VAL A 102 -6.48 2.62 2.47
CA VAL A 102 -5.38 1.94 3.19
C VAL A 102 -5.90 0.61 3.74
N VAL A 103 -5.10 -0.44 3.62
CA VAL A 103 -5.47 -1.77 4.13
C VAL A 103 -5.58 -1.77 5.65
N ALA A 104 -6.63 -2.42 6.16
CA ALA A 104 -6.79 -2.76 7.56
C ALA A 104 -7.16 -4.26 7.68
N PRO A 105 -7.05 -4.88 8.86
CA PRO A 105 -7.41 -6.29 9.04
C PRO A 105 -8.85 -6.63 8.61
N THR A 106 -9.75 -5.66 8.72
CA THR A 106 -11.14 -5.75 8.26
C THR A 106 -11.51 -4.44 7.59
N VAL A 107 -11.98 -4.52 6.35
CA VAL A 107 -12.41 -3.37 5.54
C VAL A 107 -13.70 -3.70 4.82
N THR A 108 -14.54 -2.71 4.58
CA THR A 108 -15.76 -2.86 3.77
C THR A 108 -15.64 -1.99 2.53
N LEU A 109 -15.65 -2.62 1.37
CA LEU A 109 -15.61 -1.97 0.07
C LEU A 109 -17.05 -1.80 -0.40
N ILE A 110 -17.46 -0.54 -0.57
CA ILE A 110 -18.82 -0.18 -0.94
C ILE A 110 -18.88 0.07 -2.44
N ALA A 111 -19.65 -0.75 -3.15
CA ALA A 111 -19.98 -0.51 -4.55
C ALA A 111 -21.25 0.33 -4.60
N ASP A 112 -21.15 1.61 -4.89
CA ASP A 112 -22.34 2.47 -4.99
C ASP A 112 -22.31 3.23 -6.32
N CYS A 113 -23.22 2.82 -7.18
CA CYS A 113 -23.38 3.30 -8.55
C CYS A 113 -24.36 4.49 -8.66
N SER A 114 -24.97 4.94 -7.55
CA SER A 114 -25.88 6.09 -7.55
C SER A 114 -25.15 7.44 -7.53
N VAL A 115 -23.93 7.46 -6.98
CA VAL A 115 -23.07 8.66 -6.89
C VAL A 115 -21.66 8.29 -7.33
N SER A 116 -21.09 9.02 -8.29
CA SER A 116 -19.74 8.69 -8.76
C SER A 116 -18.73 8.71 -7.60
N PRO A 117 -17.86 7.69 -7.46
CA PRO A 117 -16.90 7.62 -6.35
C PRO A 117 -16.00 8.86 -6.24
N ARG A 118 -15.70 9.48 -7.39
CA ARG A 118 -14.91 10.71 -7.52
C ARG A 118 -15.59 11.94 -6.90
N LEU A 119 -16.92 12.05 -6.99
CA LEU A 119 -17.65 13.13 -6.31
C LEU A 119 -17.58 12.94 -4.79
N ARG A 120 -17.71 11.70 -4.29
CA ARG A 120 -17.61 11.41 -2.86
C ARG A 120 -16.27 11.79 -2.25
N SER A 121 -15.15 11.54 -2.93
CA SER A 121 -13.84 11.97 -2.40
C SER A 121 -13.72 13.49 -2.29
N ILE A 122 -14.28 14.23 -3.25
CA ILE A 122 -14.29 15.70 -3.22
C ILE A 122 -15.15 16.18 -2.04
N PHE A 123 -16.37 15.66 -1.90
CA PHE A 123 -17.26 16.05 -0.80
C PHE A 123 -16.74 15.64 0.59
N GLY A 124 -16.12 14.46 0.70
CA GLY A 124 -15.48 14.00 1.94
C GLY A 124 -14.36 14.96 2.36
N SER A 125 -13.48 15.34 1.43
CA SER A 125 -12.40 16.30 1.71
C SER A 125 -12.89 17.69 2.16
N MET A 126 -14.08 18.10 1.72
CA MET A 126 -14.71 19.34 2.18
C MET A 126 -15.39 19.17 3.55
N GLN A 127 -16.05 18.03 3.80
CA GLN A 127 -16.73 17.76 5.06
C GLN A 127 -15.76 17.72 6.25
N ASP A 128 -14.55 17.20 6.06
CA ASP A 128 -13.51 17.20 7.10
C ASP A 128 -13.08 18.61 7.50
N ARG A 129 -13.26 19.62 6.62
CA ARG A 129 -12.95 21.03 6.90
C ARG A 129 -14.04 21.75 7.71
N PHE A 130 -15.27 21.23 7.72
CA PHE A 130 -16.40 21.79 8.47
C PHE A 130 -16.60 21.16 9.85
N LYS A 131 -15.79 20.16 10.22
CA LYS A 131 -15.78 19.53 11.56
C LYS A 131 -14.73 20.14 12.51
N GLN A 132 -14.02 21.18 12.09
CA GLN A 132 -13.27 22.10 12.94
C GLN A 132 -14.16 23.28 13.31
#